data_AF-A0A1G3Y3E5-F1
#
_entry.id   AF-A0A1G3Y3E5-F1
#
_cell.length_a   1.000
_cell.length_b   1.000
_cell.length_c   1.000
_cell.angle_alpha   90.00
_cell.angle_beta   90.00
_cell.angle_gamma   90.00
#
_symmetry.space_group_name_H-M   'P 1'
#
loop_
_entity.id
_entity.type
_entity.pdbx_description
1 polymer ?
#
loop_
_entity_poly.entity_id
_entity_poly.type
_entity_poly.pdbx_seq_one_letter_code
_entity_poly.pdbx_strand_id
1 'polypeptide(L)'
;MLAIIEAAGWPIWPLILASVIAVAIIIERAYSLRAQEVAPASLLLETIKAYQERGVTQDLIARLSDGSPMGRIFATALKNAHNSREVMKESIEESGRAVTHELDRFLTSLGTIASMAPLLGLLGTVIGMIEIFGAQTSSGTNPG
;
A
#
# COMPACT_ATOMS: atom_id res chain seq x y z
N MET A 1 -5.14 17.51 25.73
CA MET A 1 -4.41 16.62 24.80
C MET A 1 -2.96 16.41 25.26
N LEU A 2 -2.19 17.47 25.54
CA LEU A 2 -0.83 17.36 26.09
C LEU A 2 -0.77 16.57 27.42
N ALA A 3 -1.72 16.80 28.33
CA ALA A 3 -1.80 16.07 29.61
C ALA A 3 -2.06 14.55 29.47
N ILE A 4 -2.66 14.09 28.36
CA ILE A 4 -2.90 12.65 28.12
C ILE A 4 -1.60 11.99 27.61
N ILE A 5 -0.80 12.73 26.84
CA ILE A 5 0.48 12.26 26.32
C ILE A 5 1.52 12.20 27.45
N GLU A 6 1.48 13.16 28.40
CA GLU A 6 2.30 13.09 29.62
C GLU A 6 1.88 11.94 30.55
N ALA A 7 0.59 11.65 30.66
CA ALA A 7 0.08 10.58 31.54
C ALA A 7 0.26 9.16 30.97
N ALA A 8 0.42 9.00 29.66
CA ALA A 8 0.52 7.70 29.00
C ALA A 8 1.96 7.17 28.85
N GLY A 9 2.96 7.96 29.25
CA GLY A 9 4.37 7.59 29.19
C GLY A 9 4.95 7.53 27.78
N TRP A 10 6.21 7.11 27.69
CA TRP A 10 6.95 6.99 26.43
C TRP A 10 6.35 6.02 25.37
N PRO A 11 5.60 4.93 25.70
CA PRO A 11 5.10 3.96 24.72
C PRO A 11 4.04 4.50 23.74
N ILE A 12 3.46 5.68 24.01
CA ILE A 12 2.50 6.30 23.09
C ILE A 12 3.15 6.79 21.78
N TRP A 13 4.43 7.17 21.83
CA TRP A 13 5.13 7.76 20.68
C TRP A 13 5.22 6.83 19.47
N PRO A 14 5.60 5.53 19.60
CA PRO A 14 5.53 4.57 18.49
C PRO A 14 4.13 4.43 17.88
N LEU A 15 3.08 4.48 18.70
CA LEU A 15 1.69 4.38 18.25
C LEU A 15 1.26 5.59 17.43
N ILE A 16 1.60 6.80 17.89
CA ILE A 16 1.35 8.04 17.14
C ILE A 16 2.10 8.01 15.81
N LEU A 17 3.38 7.63 15.82
CA LEU A 17 4.18 7.50 14.60
C LEU A 17 3.56 6.51 13.61
N ALA A 18 3.17 5.32 14.08
CA ALA A 18 2.51 4.31 13.27
C ALA A 18 1.19 4.83 12.67
N SER A 19 0.41 5.59 13.44
CA SER A 19 -0.83 6.22 12.97
C SER A 19 -0.59 7.23 11.84
N VAL A 20 0.39 8.12 11.99
CA VAL A 20 0.75 9.10 10.96
C VAL A 20 1.21 8.41 9.67
N ILE A 21 2.05 7.38 9.79
CA ILE A 21 2.52 6.58 8.64
C ILE A 21 1.34 5.88 7.97
N ALA A 22 0.45 5.25 8.74
CA ALA A 22 -0.73 4.57 8.21
C ALA A 22 -1.63 5.53 7.43
N VAL A 23 -1.93 6.71 7.97
CA VAL A 23 -2.74 7.73 7.29
C VAL A 23 -2.08 8.21 6.00
N ALA A 24 -0.77 8.45 6.02
CA ALA A 24 -0.02 8.84 4.82
C ALA A 24 -0.14 7.78 3.70
N ILE A 25 0.02 6.49 4.05
CA ILE A 25 -0.15 5.37 3.12
C ILE A 25 -1.60 5.27 2.61
N ILE A 26 -2.59 5.43 3.50
CA ILE A 26 -4.01 5.38 3.13
C ILE A 26 -4.34 6.47 2.10
N ILE A 27 -3.86 7.69 2.32
CA ILE A 27 -4.09 8.81 1.40
C ILE A 27 -3.44 8.52 0.05
N GLU A 28 -2.14 8.17 0.03
CA GLU A 28 -1.43 7.83 -1.22
C GLU A 28 -2.14 6.72 -1.98
N ARG A 29 -2.51 5.62 -1.30
CA ARG A 29 -3.21 4.50 -1.94
C ARG A 29 -4.62 4.85 -2.39
N ALA A 30 -5.36 5.67 -1.66
CA ALA A 30 -6.68 6.13 -2.08
C ALA A 30 -6.65 7.00 -3.35
N TYR A 31 -5.51 7.62 -3.67
CA TYR A 31 -5.28 8.29 -4.95
C TYR A 31 -4.77 7.31 -6.02
N SER A 32 -3.73 6.51 -5.72
CA SER A 32 -3.08 5.62 -6.68
C SER A 32 -3.94 4.44 -7.15
N LEU A 33 -4.87 3.94 -6.31
CA LEU A 33 -5.79 2.84 -6.69
C LEU A 33 -7.06 3.32 -7.39
N ARG A 34 -7.19 4.62 -7.68
CA ARG A 34 -8.36 5.12 -8.40
C ARG A 34 -8.46 4.44 -9.76
N ALA A 35 -9.66 4.01 -10.12
CA ALA A 35 -9.92 3.35 -11.39
C ALA A 35 -9.43 4.20 -12.59
N GLN A 36 -9.50 5.54 -12.49
CA GLN A 36 -9.01 6.44 -13.54
C GLN A 36 -7.49 6.37 -13.74
N GLU A 37 -6.71 6.16 -12.68
CA GLU A 37 -5.25 6.04 -12.74
C GLU A 37 -4.81 4.63 -13.13
N VAL A 38 -5.51 3.60 -12.61
CA VAL A 38 -5.15 2.19 -12.85
C VAL A 38 -5.67 1.67 -14.19
N ALA A 39 -6.94 1.95 -14.49
CA ALA A 39 -7.70 1.39 -15.60
C ALA A 39 -8.64 2.46 -16.22
N PRO A 40 -8.08 3.49 -16.90
CA PRO A 40 -8.87 4.53 -17.54
C PRO A 40 -9.89 3.92 -18.50
N ALA A 41 -11.17 4.30 -18.38
CA ALA A 41 -12.25 3.73 -19.18
C ALA A 41 -12.06 3.96 -20.70
N SER A 42 -11.38 5.05 -21.08
CA SER A 42 -11.09 5.37 -22.48
C SER A 42 -9.90 4.59 -23.06
N LEU A 43 -9.02 4.03 -22.21
CA LEU A 43 -7.79 3.38 -22.62
C LEU A 43 -8.03 2.25 -23.63
N LEU A 44 -9.04 1.41 -23.37
CA LEU A 44 -9.39 0.28 -24.25
C LEU A 44 -9.83 0.78 -25.62
N LEU A 45 -10.72 1.78 -25.65
CA LEU A 45 -11.25 2.35 -26.88
C LEU A 45 -10.15 3.06 -27.69
N GLU A 46 -9.30 3.83 -27.02
CA GLU A 46 -8.16 4.53 -27.63
C GLU A 46 -7.15 3.54 -28.22
N THR A 47 -6.85 2.46 -27.49
CA THR A 47 -5.95 1.40 -27.95
C THR A 47 -6.49 0.70 -29.20
N ILE A 48 -7.77 0.33 -29.19
CA ILE A 48 -8.43 -0.30 -30.34
C ILE A 48 -8.40 0.63 -31.57
N LYS A 49 -8.74 1.91 -31.39
CA LYS A 49 -8.72 2.90 -32.48
C LYS A 49 -7.32 3.04 -33.08
N ALA A 50 -6.31 3.25 -32.23
CA ALA A 50 -4.92 3.39 -32.68
C ALA A 50 -4.41 2.14 -33.41
N TYR A 51 -4.79 0.95 -32.92
CA TYR A 51 -4.47 -0.32 -33.57
C TYR A 51 -5.15 -0.47 -34.94
N GLN A 52 -6.42 -0.08 -35.07
CA GLN A 52 -7.14 -0.16 -36.35
C GLN A 52 -6.59 0.81 -37.41
N GLU A 53 -6.14 2.00 -36.99
CA GLU A 53 -5.62 3.02 -37.92
C GLU A 53 -4.22 2.70 -38.44
N ARG A 54 -3.33 2.19 -37.58
CA ARG A 54 -1.89 2.07 -37.89
C ARG A 54 -1.27 0.73 -37.55
N GLY A 55 -2.04 -0.21 -37.00
CA GLY A 55 -1.53 -1.49 -36.50
C GLY A 55 -0.67 -1.33 -35.23
N VAL A 56 0.15 -2.35 -34.96
CA VAL A 56 1.11 -2.31 -33.85
C VAL A 56 2.26 -1.37 -34.22
N THR A 57 2.35 -0.25 -33.52
CA THR A 57 3.44 0.72 -33.68
C THR A 57 4.26 0.84 -32.40
N GLN A 58 5.54 1.15 -32.54
CA GLN A 58 6.43 1.42 -31.39
C GLN A 58 5.92 2.61 -30.55
N ASP A 59 5.36 3.64 -31.18
CA ASP A 59 4.80 4.80 -30.49
C ASP A 59 3.59 4.41 -29.61
N LEU A 60 2.68 3.58 -30.13
CA LEU A 60 1.54 3.08 -29.36
C LEU A 60 1.99 2.26 -28.15
N ILE A 61 2.97 1.38 -28.35
CA ILE A 61 3.53 0.55 -27.27
C ILE A 61 4.19 1.41 -26.19
N ALA A 62 4.96 2.44 -26.58
CA ALA A 62 5.60 3.36 -25.64
C ALA A 62 4.55 4.13 -24.82
N ARG A 63 3.55 4.73 -25.50
CA ARG A 63 2.45 5.45 -24.83
C ARG A 63 1.70 4.59 -23.81
N LEU A 64 1.43 3.33 -24.15
CA LEU A 64 0.75 2.40 -23.26
C LEU A 64 1.64 1.97 -22.09
N SER A 65 2.95 1.80 -22.32
CA SER A 65 3.90 1.41 -21.28
C SER A 65 4.12 2.52 -20.24
N ASP A 66 4.10 3.78 -20.67
CA ASP A 66 4.32 4.95 -19.81
C ASP A 66 3.03 5.50 -19.18
N GLY A 67 1.87 4.98 -19.59
CA GLY A 67 0.56 5.38 -19.09
C GLY A 67 0.17 4.64 -17.81
N SER A 68 -1.04 4.08 -17.81
CA SER A 68 -1.59 3.39 -16.65
C SER A 68 -1.01 1.97 -16.48
N PRO A 69 -1.12 1.38 -15.28
CA PRO A 69 -0.83 -0.04 -15.05
C PRO A 69 -1.56 -0.98 -16.03
N MET A 70 -2.82 -0.69 -16.36
CA MET A 70 -3.55 -1.44 -17.40
C MET A 70 -2.97 -1.21 -18.80
N GLY A 71 -2.46 -0.01 -19.09
CA GLY A 71 -1.72 0.30 -20.31
C GLY A 71 -0.48 -0.58 -20.47
N ARG A 72 0.28 -0.82 -19.40
CA ARG A 72 1.44 -1.73 -19.43
C ARG A 72 1.06 -3.14 -19.84
N ILE A 73 -0.09 -3.65 -19.39
CA ILE A 73 -0.61 -4.96 -19.79
C ILE A 73 -0.96 -4.96 -21.30
N PHE A 74 -1.59 -3.89 -21.79
CA PHE A 74 -1.90 -3.75 -23.23
C PHE A 74 -0.64 -3.63 -24.08
N ALA A 75 0.38 -2.91 -23.62
CA ALA A 75 1.67 -2.83 -24.28
C ALA A 75 2.30 -4.22 -24.41
N THR A 76 2.26 -5.04 -23.35
CA THR A 76 2.73 -6.44 -23.38
C THR A 76 1.92 -7.29 -24.35
N ALA A 77 0.59 -7.12 -24.39
CA ALA A 77 -0.28 -7.83 -25.34
C ALA A 77 0.08 -7.48 -26.79
N LEU A 78 0.25 -6.19 -27.10
CA LEU A 78 0.61 -5.72 -28.44
C LEU A 78 2.01 -6.17 -28.87
N LYS A 79 3.00 -6.15 -27.96
CA LYS A 79 4.35 -6.67 -28.22
C LYS A 79 4.35 -8.16 -28.60
N ASN A 80 3.40 -8.92 -28.05
CA ASN A 80 3.29 -10.37 -28.26
C ASN A 80 2.18 -10.76 -29.25
N ALA A 81 1.59 -9.80 -29.97
CA ALA A 81 0.46 -10.06 -30.87
C ALA A 81 0.78 -11.00 -32.05
N HIS A 82 2.07 -11.12 -32.41
CA HIS A 82 2.54 -12.01 -33.48
C HIS A 82 3.01 -13.38 -32.98
N ASN A 83 3.04 -13.60 -31.67
CA ASN A 83 3.44 -14.88 -31.07
C ASN A 83 2.25 -15.85 -31.03
N SER A 84 2.53 -17.10 -30.64
CA SER A 84 1.46 -18.07 -30.41
C SER A 84 0.49 -17.57 -29.33
N ARG A 85 -0.77 -18.00 -29.42
CA ARG A 85 -1.80 -17.63 -28.44
C ARG A 85 -1.38 -17.97 -27.00
N GLU A 86 -0.64 -19.06 -26.83
CA GLU A 86 -0.14 -19.52 -25.54
C GLU A 86 0.91 -18.56 -24.97
N VAL A 87 1.92 -18.19 -25.75
CA VAL A 87 2.94 -17.22 -25.36
C VAL A 87 2.34 -15.84 -25.06
N MET A 88 1.38 -15.39 -25.89
CA MET A 88 0.69 -14.12 -25.66
C MET A 88 -0.10 -14.16 -24.34
N LYS A 89 -0.84 -15.24 -24.08
CA LYS A 89 -1.61 -15.40 -22.84
C LYS A 89 -0.67 -15.40 -21.62
N GLU A 90 0.40 -16.18 -21.67
CA GLU A 90 1.38 -16.27 -20.58
C GLU A 90 2.02 -14.91 -20.28
N SER A 91 2.42 -14.17 -21.32
CA SER A 91 3.01 -12.84 -21.18
C SER A 91 2.03 -11.83 -20.56
N ILE A 92 0.75 -11.88 -20.94
CA ILE A 92 -0.31 -11.03 -20.36
C ILE A 92 -0.53 -11.38 -18.89
N GLU A 93 -0.62 -12.67 -18.54
CA GLU A 93 -0.78 -13.11 -17.16
C GLU A 93 0.40 -12.72 -16.28
N GLU A 94 1.63 -12.84 -16.79
CA GLU A 94 2.84 -12.42 -16.08
C GLU A 94 2.88 -10.91 -15.86
N SER A 95 2.60 -10.12 -16.88
CA SER A 95 2.48 -8.67 -16.76
C SER A 95 1.36 -8.27 -15.80
N GLY A 96 0.24 -8.99 -15.80
CA GLY A 96 -0.85 -8.80 -14.85
C GLY A 96 -0.43 -9.07 -13.41
N ARG A 97 0.26 -10.19 -13.16
CA ARG A 97 0.81 -10.51 -11.84
C ARG A 97 1.79 -9.45 -11.35
N ALA A 98 2.68 -8.97 -12.22
CA ALA A 98 3.64 -7.93 -11.88
C ALA A 98 2.95 -6.61 -11.50
N VAL A 99 1.94 -6.19 -12.28
CA VAL A 99 1.14 -4.99 -11.98
C VAL A 99 0.37 -5.13 -10.67
N THR A 100 -0.30 -6.27 -10.44
CA THR A 100 -1.02 -6.51 -9.18
C THR A 100 -0.07 -6.46 -7.99
N HIS A 101 1.10 -7.08 -8.09
CA HIS A 101 2.10 -7.04 -7.02
C HIS A 101 2.55 -5.61 -6.67
N GLU A 102 2.71 -4.75 -7.67
CA GLU A 102 3.06 -3.34 -7.48
C GLU A 102 1.95 -2.55 -6.78
N LEU A 103 0.69 -2.80 -7.17
CA LEU A 103 -0.49 -2.21 -6.52
C LEU A 103 -0.63 -2.67 -5.06
N ASP A 104 -0.31 -3.93 -4.76
CA ASP A 104 -0.44 -4.51 -3.42
C ASP A 104 0.68 -4.10 -2.45
N ARG A 105 1.86 -3.69 -2.94
CA ARG A 105 3.07 -3.49 -2.10
C ARG A 105 2.86 -2.67 -0.82
N PHE A 106 2.16 -1.53 -0.86
CA PHE A 106 1.91 -0.74 0.37
C PHE A 106 0.71 -1.24 1.21
N LEU A 107 -0.17 -2.08 0.64
CA LEU A 107 -1.26 -2.70 1.40
C LEU A 107 -0.72 -3.72 2.41
N THR A 108 0.33 -4.46 2.04
CA THR A 108 1.00 -5.40 2.98
C THR A 108 1.54 -4.67 4.20
N SER A 109 2.25 -3.56 4.02
CA SER A 109 2.78 -2.75 5.13
C SER A 109 1.67 -2.17 6.01
N LEU A 110 0.58 -1.69 5.40
CA LEU A 110 -0.59 -1.22 6.15
C LEU A 110 -1.21 -2.35 6.98
N GLY A 111 -1.28 -3.57 6.43
CA GLY A 111 -1.72 -4.77 7.13
C GLY A 111 -0.84 -5.12 8.34
N THR A 112 0.48 -4.98 8.21
CA THR A 112 1.41 -5.17 9.35
C THR A 112 1.20 -4.11 10.43
N ILE A 113 0.99 -2.84 10.07
CA ILE A 113 0.69 -1.80 11.06
C ILE A 113 -0.64 -2.11 11.77
N ALA A 114 -1.66 -2.52 11.01
CA ALA A 114 -2.97 -2.87 11.56
C ALA A 114 -2.91 -4.06 12.52
N SER A 115 -2.05 -5.05 12.28
CA SER A 115 -1.89 -6.21 13.16
C SER A 115 -1.03 -5.91 14.40
N MET A 116 -0.02 -5.04 14.27
CA MET A 116 0.88 -4.68 15.38
C MET A 116 0.30 -3.60 16.31
N ALA A 117 -0.56 -2.71 15.81
CA ALA A 117 -1.10 -1.61 16.59
C ALA A 117 -1.84 -2.07 17.87
N PRO A 118 -2.68 -3.12 17.86
CA PRO A 118 -3.30 -3.64 19.09
C PRO A 118 -2.28 -4.16 20.11
N LEU A 119 -1.21 -4.81 19.65
CA LEU A 119 -0.14 -5.33 20.51
C LEU A 119 0.63 -4.18 21.18
N LEU A 120 0.89 -3.09 20.45
CA LEU A 120 1.48 -1.88 21.01
C LEU A 120 0.56 -1.21 22.04
N GLY A 121 -0.75 -1.21 21.81
CA GLY A 121 -1.73 -0.73 22.77
C GLY A 121 -1.71 -1.54 24.07
N LEU A 122 -1.70 -2.88 23.96
CA LEU A 122 -1.58 -3.78 25.10
C LEU A 122 -0.24 -3.62 25.84
N LEU A 123 0.86 -3.41 25.13
CA LEU A 123 2.16 -3.09 25.74
C LEU A 123 2.07 -1.82 26.61
N GLY A 124 1.42 -0.78 26.10
CA GLY A 124 1.19 0.46 26.86
C GLY A 124 0.41 0.23 28.15
N THR A 125 -0.63 -0.61 28.14
CA THR A 125 -1.39 -0.92 29.36
C THR A 125 -0.57 -1.71 30.38
N VAL A 126 0.29 -2.64 29.93
CA VAL A 126 1.20 -3.39 30.82
C VAL A 126 2.22 -2.46 31.46
N ILE A 127 2.84 -1.56 30.69
CA ILE A 127 3.80 -0.59 31.21
C ILE A 127 3.14 0.33 32.26
N GLY A 128 1.94 0.85 31.97
CA GLY A 128 1.20 1.67 32.92
C GLY A 128 0.87 0.93 34.23
N MET A 129 0.50 -0.36 34.16
CA MET A 129 0.31 -1.16 35.37
C MET A 129 1.61 -1.33 36.17
N ILE A 130 2.75 -1.58 35.51
CA ILE A 130 4.05 -1.70 36.18
C ILE A 130 4.42 -0.40 36.91
N GLU A 131 4.19 0.76 36.31
CA GLU A 131 4.47 2.05 36.93
C GLU A 131 3.59 2.30 38.17
N ILE A 132 2.29 2.00 38.09
CA ILE A 132 1.36 2.14 39.21
C ILE A 132 1.75 1.24 40.39
N PHE A 133 2.08 -0.03 40.14
CA PHE A 133 2.42 -0.97 41.22
C PHE A 133 3.87 -0.84 41.70
N GLY A 134 4.80 -0.49 40.81
CA GLY A 134 6.21 -0.26 41.13
C GLY A 134 6.43 1.02 41.95
N ALA A 135 5.62 2.06 41.75
CA ALA A 135 5.69 3.29 42.56
C ALA A 135 5.20 3.09 44.02
N GLN A 136 4.38 2.07 44.29
CA GLN A 136 3.89 1.81 45.64
C GLN A 136 4.88 1.05 46.53
N THR A 137 5.81 0.30 45.95
CA THR A 137 6.84 -0.42 46.73
C THR A 137 7.94 0.50 47.26
N SER A 138 8.18 1.65 46.62
CA SER A 138 9.17 2.65 47.05
C SER A 138 8.68 3.58 48.16
N SER A 139 7.36 3.66 48.41
CA SER A 139 6.76 4.53 49.45
C SER A 139 6.41 3.79 50.75
N GLY A 140 6.82 2.53 50.90
CA GLY A 140 6.34 1.62 51.96
C GLY A 140 7.39 1.13 52.97
N THR A 141 8.40 1.92 53.34
CA THR A 141 9.36 1.53 54.40
C THR A 141 9.80 2.72 55.26
N ASN A 142 8.99 3.08 56.25
CA ASN A 142 9.47 3.57 57.54
C ASN A 142 8.33 3.51 58.58
N PRO A 143 8.18 2.38 59.30
CA PRO A 143 7.52 2.39 60.60
C PRO A 143 8.58 2.83 61.62
N GLY A 144 8.67 4.13 61.85
CA GLY A 144 9.37 4.71 63.01
C GLY A 144 8.46 4.74 64.23
#